data_AF-M0BY32-F1
#
_entry.id   AF-M0BY32-F1
#
_cell.length_a   1.000
_cell.length_b   1.000
_cell.length_c   1.000
_cell.angle_alpha   90.00
_cell.angle_beta   90.00
_cell.angle_gamma   90.00
#
_symmetry.space_group_name_H-M   'P 1'
#
loop_
_entity.id
_entity.type
_entity.pdbx_description
1 polymer ?
#
loop_
_entity_poly.entity_id
_entity_poly.type
_entity_poly.pdbx_seq_one_letter_code
_entity_poly.pdbx_strand_id
1 'polypeptide(L)'
;VVFTVEYEKGANEVMDLFIENPDLYARSMEINATSEAVWGIEKVVGSAAVLDGFDDKLDRVASDPSKAGMCGAPVSEYEYTILSSNAESRK
;
A
#
# COMPACT_ATOMS: atom_id res chain seq x y z
N VAL A 1 0.22 20.46 6.91
CA VAL A 1 -1.20 20.15 7.18
C VAL A 1 -1.26 18.69 7.60
N VAL A 2 -1.99 18.35 8.65
CA VAL A 2 -2.23 16.96 9.04
C VAL A 2 -3.74 16.75 8.92
N PHE A 3 -4.12 15.69 8.21
CA PHE A 3 -5.50 15.23 8.11
C PHE A 3 -5.52 13.73 8.33
N THR A 4 -6.62 13.23 8.87
CA THR A 4 -6.85 11.80 9.08
C THR A 4 -7.86 11.33 8.04
N VAL A 5 -7.59 10.17 7.44
CA VAL A 5 -8.55 9.49 6.57
C VAL A 5 -9.20 8.37 7.38
N GLU A 6 -10.52 8.33 7.36
CA GLU A 6 -11.30 7.25 7.97
C GLU A 6 -11.70 6.24 6.90
N TYR A 7 -11.65 4.96 7.26
CA TYR A 7 -12.04 3.85 6.39
C TYR A 7 -13.07 3.00 7.10
N GLU A 8 -14.03 2.47 6.34
CA GLU A 8 -14.93 1.42 6.82
C GLU A 8 -14.15 0.10 6.89
N LYS A 9 -14.28 -0.62 8.02
CA LYS A 9 -13.63 -1.92 8.20
C LYS A 9 -14.04 -2.89 7.09
N GLY A 10 -13.09 -3.55 6.46
CA GLY A 10 -13.33 -4.47 5.34
C GLY A 10 -13.42 -3.79 3.98
N ALA A 11 -13.34 -2.46 3.89
CA ALA A 11 -13.32 -1.76 2.61
C ALA A 11 -11.98 -1.95 1.86
N ASN A 12 -10.89 -2.18 2.60
CA ASN A 12 -9.58 -2.47 2.03
C ASN A 12 -8.75 -3.28 3.05
N GLU A 13 -8.40 -4.52 2.70
CA GLU A 13 -7.70 -5.43 3.62
C GLU A 13 -6.29 -4.93 4.01
N VAL A 14 -5.62 -4.17 3.13
CA VAL A 14 -4.34 -3.55 3.45
C VAL A 14 -4.55 -2.46 4.50
N MET A 15 -5.56 -1.60 4.34
CA MET A 15 -5.87 -0.56 5.33
C MET A 15 -6.32 -1.13 6.67
N ASP A 16 -7.09 -2.23 6.67
CA ASP A 16 -7.44 -2.94 7.90
C ASP A 16 -6.17 -3.40 8.65
N LEU A 17 -5.16 -3.88 7.94
CA LEU A 17 -3.88 -4.29 8.54
C LEU A 17 -3.16 -3.10 9.21
N PHE A 18 -3.14 -1.92 8.58
CA PHE A 18 -2.58 -0.70 9.20
C PHE A 18 -3.36 -0.26 10.43
N ILE A 19 -4.69 -0.34 10.40
CA ILE A 19 -5.55 0.05 11.53
C ILE A 19 -5.34 -0.91 12.72
N GLU A 20 -5.19 -2.21 12.47
CA GLU A 20 -5.00 -3.24 13.49
C GLU A 20 -3.57 -3.28 14.05
N ASN A 21 -2.59 -2.70 13.35
CA ASN A 21 -1.18 -2.70 13.73
C ASN A 21 -0.61 -1.28 13.73
N PRO A 22 -0.75 -0.51 14.82
CA PRO A 22 -0.30 0.89 14.89
C PRO A 22 1.20 1.11 14.65
N ASP A 23 2.02 0.06 14.82
CA ASP A 23 3.46 0.08 14.55
C ASP A 23 3.79 -0.17 13.06
N LEU A 24 2.81 -0.58 12.24
CA LEU A 24 2.93 -0.65 10.78
C LEU A 24 2.74 0.76 10.21
N TYR A 25 3.74 1.29 9.54
CA TYR A 25 3.63 2.59 8.87
C TYR A 25 4.28 2.59 7.49
N ALA A 26 3.70 3.36 6.59
CA ALA A 26 4.22 3.59 5.25
C ALA A 26 4.66 5.05 5.13
N ARG A 27 5.72 5.27 4.36
CA ARG A 27 6.20 6.61 4.00
C ARG A 27 6.55 6.64 2.53
N SER A 28 5.85 7.50 1.80
CA SER A 28 6.20 7.86 0.44
C SER A 28 7.54 8.59 0.43
N MET A 29 8.50 8.01 -0.28
CA MET A 29 9.83 8.57 -0.47
C MET A 29 9.87 9.46 -1.71
N GLU A 30 9.20 9.03 -2.77
CA GLU A 30 9.09 9.74 -4.04
C GLU A 30 7.74 9.40 -4.67
N ILE A 31 7.09 10.39 -5.27
CA ILE A 31 5.88 10.21 -6.08
C ILE A 31 6.01 11.09 -7.30
N ASN A 32 5.69 10.52 -8.45
CA ASN A 32 5.55 11.25 -9.69
C ASN A 32 4.21 10.90 -10.32
N ALA A 33 3.49 11.92 -10.77
CA ALA A 33 2.19 11.78 -11.40
C ALA A 33 2.20 12.57 -12.71
N THR A 34 1.81 11.92 -13.79
CA THR A 34 1.55 12.52 -15.08
C THR A 34 0.07 12.38 -15.44
N SER A 35 -0.33 12.84 -16.63
CA SER A 35 -1.66 12.55 -17.17
C SER A 35 -1.87 11.08 -17.54
N GLU A 36 -0.80 10.28 -17.60
CA GLU A 36 -0.83 8.89 -18.07
C GLU A 36 -0.66 7.89 -16.94
N ALA A 37 0.18 8.19 -15.95
CA ALA A 37 0.52 7.25 -14.89
C ALA A 37 0.88 7.95 -13.58
N VAL A 38 0.80 7.19 -12.49
CA VAL A 38 1.36 7.53 -11.19
C VAL A 38 2.35 6.43 -10.82
N TRP A 39 3.55 6.83 -10.40
CA TRP A 39 4.51 5.92 -9.79
C TRP A 39 5.07 6.54 -8.52
N GLY A 40 5.52 5.69 -7.62
CA GLY A 40 6.14 6.13 -6.38
C GLY A 40 7.02 5.06 -5.76
N ILE A 41 7.84 5.49 -4.82
CA ILE A 41 8.64 4.61 -3.98
C ILE A 41 8.11 4.75 -2.56
N GLU A 42 7.64 3.65 -2.01
CA GLU A 42 7.09 3.58 -0.66
C GLU A 42 8.04 2.81 0.25
N LYS A 43 8.29 3.32 1.46
CA LYS A 43 8.95 2.54 2.51
C LYS A 43 7.90 2.11 3.52
N VAL A 44 7.75 0.79 3.70
CA VAL A 44 6.87 0.19 4.71
C VAL A 44 7.72 -0.39 5.82
N VAL A 45 7.34 -0.12 7.07
CA VAL A 45 8.06 -0.55 8.28
C VAL A 45 7.07 -1.16 9.24
N GLY A 46 7.44 -2.31 9.83
CA GLY A 46 6.61 -3.04 10.78
C GLY A 46 7.35 -4.28 11.27
N SER A 47 6.72 -5.06 12.16
CA SER A 47 7.28 -6.34 12.59
C SER A 47 7.30 -7.35 11.44
N ALA A 48 8.23 -8.32 11.46
CA ALA A 48 8.36 -9.32 10.41
C ALA A 48 7.03 -10.04 10.09
N ALA A 49 6.31 -10.50 11.11
CA ALA A 49 5.03 -11.19 10.94
C ALA A 49 3.94 -10.31 10.30
N VAL A 50 3.95 -9.00 10.60
CA VAL A 50 3.00 -8.06 10.02
C VAL A 50 3.38 -7.73 8.57
N LEU A 51 4.67 -7.63 8.26
CA LEU A 51 5.15 -7.41 6.90
C LEU A 51 4.87 -8.59 5.98
N ASP A 52 4.98 -9.83 6.47
CA ASP A 52 4.58 -11.01 5.70
C ASP A 52 3.07 -10.96 5.40
N GLY A 53 2.25 -10.56 6.38
CA GLY A 53 0.82 -10.35 6.19
C GLY A 53 0.46 -9.12 5.34
N PHE A 54 1.37 -8.16 5.17
CA PHE A 54 1.24 -7.03 4.25
C PHE A 54 1.52 -7.48 2.82
N ASP A 55 2.62 -8.22 2.61
CA ASP A 55 3.01 -8.76 1.30
C ASP A 55 1.87 -9.63 0.71
N ASP A 56 1.31 -10.55 1.52
CA ASP A 56 0.18 -11.40 1.12
C ASP A 56 -1.06 -10.62 0.65
N LYS A 57 -1.36 -9.48 1.29
CA LYS A 57 -2.54 -8.65 0.96
C LYS A 57 -2.26 -7.74 -0.22
N LEU A 58 -1.05 -7.20 -0.30
CA LEU A 58 -0.63 -6.39 -1.43
C LEU A 58 -0.66 -7.21 -2.72
N ASP A 59 -0.22 -8.46 -2.69
CA ASP A 59 -0.31 -9.39 -3.82
C ASP A 59 -1.76 -9.63 -4.28
N ARG A 60 -2.69 -9.82 -3.34
CA ARG A 60 -4.11 -9.97 -3.67
C ARG A 60 -4.67 -8.73 -4.35
N VAL A 61 -4.42 -7.54 -3.77
CA VAL A 61 -4.82 -6.26 -4.36
C VAL A 61 -4.22 -6.07 -5.76
N ALA A 62 -2.93 -6.40 -5.93
CA ALA A 62 -2.25 -6.31 -7.22
C ALA A 62 -2.89 -7.24 -8.26
N SER A 63 -3.38 -8.41 -7.84
CA SER A 63 -4.04 -9.38 -8.71
C SER A 63 -5.54 -9.15 -8.96
N ASP A 64 -6.19 -8.26 -8.20
CA ASP A 64 -7.64 -8.03 -8.28
C ASP A 64 -8.03 -7.23 -9.54
N PRO A 65 -8.77 -7.80 -10.50
CA PRO A 65 -9.20 -7.08 -11.71
C PRO A 65 -10.21 -5.97 -11.43
N SER A 66 -10.83 -5.95 -10.25
CA SER A 66 -11.79 -4.93 -9.81
C SER A 66 -11.16 -3.79 -9.02
N LYS A 67 -9.83 -3.80 -8.84
CA LYS A 67 -9.09 -2.76 -8.12
C LYS A 67 -9.38 -1.37 -8.70
N ALA A 68 -9.59 -0.41 -7.81
CA ALA A 68 -9.79 0.98 -8.17
C ALA A 68 -8.69 1.84 -7.56
N GLY A 69 -8.26 2.84 -8.31
CA GLY A 69 -7.28 3.83 -7.88
C GLY A 69 -7.94 4.90 -7.00
N MET A 70 -7.15 5.93 -6.70
CA MET A 70 -7.62 7.07 -5.90
C MET A 70 -8.90 7.67 -6.51
N CYS A 71 -9.86 7.99 -5.64
CA CYS A 71 -11.18 8.54 -6.01
C CYS A 71 -12.00 7.66 -6.96
N GLY A 72 -11.76 6.34 -6.98
CA GLY A 72 -12.48 5.40 -7.84
C GLY A 72 -12.00 5.42 -9.29
N ALA A 73 -10.83 6.01 -9.57
CA ALA A 73 -10.25 6.01 -10.91
C ALA A 73 -10.02 4.57 -11.39
N PRO A 74 -10.38 4.23 -12.63
CA PRO A 74 -10.11 2.91 -13.18
C PRO A 74 -8.60 2.67 -13.24
N VAL A 75 -8.16 1.49 -12.82
CA VAL A 75 -6.77 1.06 -12.91
C VAL A 75 -6.66 0.05 -14.03
N SER A 76 -6.02 0.43 -15.13
CA SER A 76 -5.77 -0.47 -16.26
C SER A 76 -4.59 -1.41 -16.00
N GLU A 77 -3.59 -0.93 -15.26
CA GLU A 77 -2.35 -1.64 -14.97
C GLU A 77 -1.87 -1.26 -13.57
N TYR A 78 -1.36 -2.23 -12.83
CA TYR A 78 -0.75 -2.01 -11.52
C TYR A 78 0.37 -3.03 -11.37
N GLU A 79 1.57 -2.52 -11.20
CA GLU A 79 2.76 -3.31 -10.96
C GLU A 79 3.51 -2.72 -9.78
N TYR A 80 4.16 -3.59 -9.02
CA TYR A 80 5.06 -3.18 -7.97
C TYR A 80 6.25 -4.13 -7.91
N THR A 81 7.35 -3.68 -7.32
CA THR A 81 8.53 -4.51 -7.10
C THR A 81 9.19 -4.07 -5.79
N ILE A 82 9.69 -5.04 -5.04
CA ILE A 82 10.48 -4.77 -3.84
C ILE A 82 11.91 -4.45 -4.28
N LEU A 83 12.31 -3.20 -4.08
CA LEU A 83 13.66 -2.69 -4.35
C LEU A 83 14.68 -3.14 -3.28
N SER A 84 14.24 -3.31 -2.04
CA SER A 84 15.04 -3.83 -0.93
C SER A 84 14.16 -4.28 0.25
N SER A 85 14.53 -5.37 0.91
CA SER A 85 13.85 -5.85 2.12
C SER A 85 14.82 -6.18 3.24
N ASN A 86 14.35 -6.05 4.48
CA ASN A 86 14.96 -6.63 5.67
C ASN A 86 13.84 -7.08 6.64
N ALA A 87 14.22 -7.58 7.82
CA ALA A 87 13.27 -8.11 8.80
C ALA A 87 12.23 -7.08 9.29
N GLU A 88 12.51 -5.78 9.16
CA GLU A 88 11.69 -4.70 9.72
C GLU A 88 11.17 -3.73 8.65
N SER A 89 11.45 -3.97 7.36
CA SER A 89 10.99 -3.08 6.30
C SER A 89 10.96 -3.67 4.90
N ARG A 90 10.13 -3.05 4.06
CA ARG A 90 10.07 -3.19 2.61
C ARG A 90 10.26 -1.82 1.96
N LYS A 91 10.92 -1.79 0.81
CA LYS A 91 11.03 -0.64 -0.09
C LYS A 91 11.11 -1.17 -1.52
#